data_AF-A0AAD7HFH6-F1
#
_entry.id   AF-A0AAD7HFH6-F1
#
_cell.length_a   1.000
_cell.length_b   1.000
_cell.length_c   1.000
_cell.angle_alpha   90.00
_cell.angle_beta   90.00
_cell.angle_gamma   90.00
#
_symmetry.space_group_name_H-M   'P 1'
#
loop_
_entity.id
_entity.type
_entity.pdbx_description
1 polymer ?
#
loop_
_entity_poly.entity_id
_entity_poly.type
_entity_poly.pdbx_seq_one_letter_code
_entity_poly.pdbx_strand_id
1 'polypeptide(L)'
;MVPYLANLVHVARTVQVDTTFGRTVGDLNEWEFVIWYGSVERVLTLGRIYTDGADRPHYKCLFDELQKVIFRLTGKNLRFKRFSRGGNLVTMGVDMEAAQVQGACDSFLPTNEPEYSGIITTEPDEFALFFVRTCISHCKRYGVHKLKPFVDAAVFARLMEFPYMKTDTDVANFTAWITSLNNKKVQGSSNYAFVMFNTYSIPIDWWKHKLQYPWILPSLIKSRSHIHAADWDITESSTNLNEGQHHWTNQRTGVKLSPYEAACMLSARKLDFQTAREVKDTLETGILDNNSNNILHRMGRKVQRSANAAAKSREAGKQLTETEELQAQYDEAKAAKKLSDQLVKDAQVKPSAAKGTTRRKR
;
A
#
# COMPACT_ATOMS: atom_id res chain seq x y z
N MET A 1 2.87 17.09 9.98
CA MET A 1 3.97 17.45 9.06
C MET A 1 5.25 17.69 9.85
N VAL A 2 6.37 17.11 9.43
CA VAL A 2 7.69 17.36 10.04
C VAL A 2 8.43 18.42 9.20
N PRO A 3 8.99 19.50 9.78
CA PRO A 3 9.57 20.60 9.00
C PRO A 3 10.64 20.16 7.99
N TYR A 4 11.50 19.21 8.39
CA TYR A 4 12.53 18.67 7.50
C TYR A 4 11.95 17.98 6.27
N LEU A 5 10.94 17.11 6.46
CA LEU A 5 10.27 16.44 5.35
C LEU A 5 9.52 17.45 4.48
N ALA A 6 8.83 18.42 5.08
CA ALA A 6 8.13 19.47 4.35
C ALA A 6 9.09 20.23 3.40
N ASN A 7 10.33 20.49 3.83
CA ASN A 7 11.32 21.17 3.00
C ASN A 7 11.73 20.37 1.75
N LEU A 8 11.58 19.04 1.76
CA LEU A 8 11.90 18.19 0.61
C LEU A 8 10.93 18.40 -0.56
N VAL A 9 9.75 18.99 -0.33
CA VAL A 9 8.81 19.32 -1.42
C VAL A 9 9.43 20.28 -2.44
N HIS A 10 10.36 21.14 -2.00
CA HIS A 10 11.01 22.17 -2.83
C HIS A 10 12.10 21.63 -3.74
N VAL A 11 12.48 20.35 -3.57
CA VAL A 11 13.42 19.64 -4.44
C VAL A 11 12.74 18.50 -5.22
N ALA A 12 11.48 18.19 -4.89
CA ALA A 12 10.69 17.20 -5.59
C ALA A 12 10.26 17.74 -6.97
N ARG A 13 10.06 16.83 -7.93
CA ARG A 13 9.47 17.16 -9.24
C ARG A 13 7.98 16.85 -9.29
N THR A 14 7.54 15.88 -8.50
CA THR A 14 6.16 15.40 -8.53
C THR A 14 5.67 15.20 -7.12
N VAL A 15 4.40 15.52 -6.91
CA VAL A 15 3.66 15.19 -5.69
C VAL A 15 2.57 14.21 -6.04
N GLN A 16 2.25 13.30 -5.13
CA GLN A 16 1.11 12.40 -5.24
C GLN A 16 0.19 12.65 -4.06
N VAL A 17 -1.11 12.64 -4.33
CA VAL A 17 -2.13 12.81 -3.32
C VAL A 17 -3.05 11.60 -3.35
N ASP A 18 -3.36 11.08 -2.17
CA ASP A 18 -4.35 10.02 -2.01
C ASP A 18 -5.30 10.29 -0.86
N THR A 19 -6.46 9.63 -0.93
CA THR A 19 -7.29 9.41 0.25
C THR A 19 -7.29 7.92 0.57
N THR A 20 -6.79 7.58 1.75
CA THR A 20 -6.84 6.21 2.28
C THR A 20 -8.03 6.00 3.19
N PHE A 21 -8.63 4.83 3.04
CA PHE A 21 -9.78 4.38 3.80
C PHE A 21 -9.37 3.33 4.84
N GLY A 22 -10.01 3.36 6.00
CA GLY A 22 -9.94 2.27 7.00
C GLY A 22 -8.75 2.29 7.97
N ARG A 23 -7.90 3.33 7.94
CA ARG A 23 -6.87 3.50 8.97
C ARG A 23 -7.46 4.00 10.29
N THR A 24 -8.42 4.89 10.22
CA THR A 24 -9.19 5.41 11.36
C THR A 24 -10.51 4.63 11.48
N VAL A 25 -10.96 4.40 12.73
CA VAL A 25 -12.32 3.92 13.01
C VAL A 25 -13.29 5.08 12.79
N GLY A 26 -14.47 4.80 12.23
CA GLY A 26 -15.49 5.82 11.95
C GLY A 26 -15.31 6.47 10.58
N ASP A 27 -15.86 7.67 10.43
CA ASP A 27 -16.03 8.33 9.11
C ASP A 27 -14.84 9.20 8.68
N LEU A 28 -13.83 9.34 9.55
CA LEU A 28 -12.60 10.04 9.20
C LEU A 28 -11.79 9.20 8.23
N ASN A 29 -11.35 9.82 7.14
CA ASN A 29 -10.40 9.28 6.19
C ASN A 29 -9.06 10.00 6.34
N GLU A 30 -7.99 9.36 5.88
CA GLU A 30 -6.66 9.99 5.87
C GLU A 30 -6.26 10.35 4.45
N TRP A 31 -5.98 11.63 4.27
CA TRP A 31 -5.43 12.20 3.05
C TRP A 31 -3.92 12.35 3.18
N GLU A 32 -3.17 11.81 2.22
CA GLU A 32 -1.71 11.83 2.21
C GLU A 32 -1.15 12.74 1.11
N PHE A 33 -0.07 13.45 1.45
CA PHE A 33 0.74 14.24 0.52
C PHE A 33 2.15 13.65 0.44
N VAL A 34 2.47 13.07 -0.71
CA VAL A 34 3.61 12.16 -0.88
C VAL A 34 4.52 12.62 -2.01
N ILE A 35 5.82 12.39 -1.88
CA ILE A 35 6.81 12.61 -2.95
C ILE A 35 7.67 11.37 -3.15
N TRP A 36 8.25 11.26 -4.34
CA TRP A 36 9.44 10.46 -4.56
C TRP A 36 10.68 11.29 -4.28
N TYR A 37 11.54 10.83 -3.38
CA TYR A 37 12.80 11.50 -3.06
C TYR A 37 13.98 10.70 -3.61
N GLY A 38 14.46 11.14 -4.79
CA GLY A 38 15.47 10.41 -5.56
C GLY A 38 16.81 10.23 -4.84
N SER A 39 17.21 11.15 -3.97
CA SER A 39 18.51 11.08 -3.26
C SER A 39 18.64 9.86 -2.33
N VAL A 40 17.52 9.26 -1.93
CA VAL A 40 17.49 8.04 -1.10
C VAL A 40 16.61 6.95 -1.71
N GLU A 41 16.22 7.13 -2.98
CA GLU A 41 15.34 6.23 -3.76
C GLU A 41 14.12 5.73 -2.97
N ARG A 42 13.40 6.66 -2.32
CA ARG A 42 12.29 6.32 -1.43
C ARG A 42 11.09 7.24 -1.59
N VAL A 43 9.91 6.64 -1.41
CA VAL A 43 8.65 7.35 -1.25
C VAL A 43 8.55 7.94 0.15
N LEU A 44 8.26 9.23 0.26
CA LEU A 44 8.15 9.94 1.53
C LEU A 44 6.79 10.62 1.64
N THR A 45 6.05 10.28 2.70
CA THR A 45 4.88 11.06 3.12
C THR A 45 5.37 12.33 3.80
N LEU A 46 5.05 13.49 3.21
CA LEU A 46 5.41 14.79 3.75
C LEU A 46 4.37 15.26 4.77
N GLY A 47 3.09 15.02 4.46
CA GLY A 47 1.95 15.46 5.24
C GLY A 47 0.81 14.45 5.21
N ARG A 48 0.03 14.46 6.29
CA ARG A 48 -1.15 13.63 6.52
C ARG A 48 -2.22 14.54 7.09
N ILE A 49 -3.43 14.47 6.55
CA ILE A 49 -4.58 15.26 6.97
C ILE A 49 -5.74 14.29 7.18
N TYR A 50 -6.40 14.37 8.32
CA TYR A 50 -7.57 13.55 8.60
C TYR A 50 -8.83 14.37 8.30
N THR A 51 -9.71 13.83 7.46
CA THR A 51 -10.89 14.54 6.97
C THR A 51 -12.05 13.58 6.76
N ASP A 52 -13.25 14.04 7.06
CA ASP A 52 -14.54 13.40 6.82
C ASP A 52 -15.26 13.96 5.58
N GLY A 53 -14.70 15.01 4.96
CA GLY A 53 -15.22 15.64 3.75
C GLY A 53 -14.51 15.17 2.48
N ALA A 54 -15.27 15.03 1.39
CA ALA A 54 -14.77 14.61 0.09
C ALA A 54 -15.34 15.45 -1.07
N ASP A 55 -15.71 16.70 -0.81
CA ASP A 55 -16.21 17.63 -1.84
C ASP A 55 -15.16 18.65 -2.27
N ARG A 56 -15.45 19.37 -3.35
CA ARG A 56 -14.55 20.36 -3.95
C ARG A 56 -14.16 21.49 -2.98
N PRO A 57 -15.10 22.16 -2.27
CA PRO A 57 -14.75 23.14 -1.24
C PRO A 57 -13.83 22.61 -0.13
N HIS A 58 -14.07 21.38 0.34
CA HIS A 58 -13.22 20.75 1.36
C HIS A 58 -11.81 20.52 0.84
N TYR A 59 -11.67 19.96 -0.37
CA TYR A 59 -10.35 19.78 -0.96
C TYR A 59 -9.63 21.11 -1.22
N LYS A 60 -10.35 22.15 -1.67
CA LYS A 60 -9.77 23.50 -1.80
C LYS A 60 -9.21 23.99 -0.46
N CYS A 61 -10.00 23.91 0.61
CA CYS A 61 -9.58 24.30 1.95
C CYS A 61 -8.34 23.51 2.40
N LEU A 62 -8.33 22.20 2.13
CA LEU A 62 -7.23 21.31 2.45
C LEU A 62 -5.94 21.74 1.73
N PHE A 63 -6.00 22.02 0.43
CA PHE A 63 -4.83 22.50 -0.33
C PHE A 63 -4.39 23.91 0.11
N ASP A 64 -5.33 24.82 0.42
CA ASP A 64 -5.01 26.17 0.91
C ASP A 64 -4.25 26.09 2.25
N GLU A 65 -4.73 25.27 3.18
CA GLU A 65 -4.06 25.06 4.48
C GLU A 65 -2.71 24.34 4.31
N LEU A 66 -2.62 23.37 3.40
CA LEU A 66 -1.35 22.73 3.08
C LEU A 66 -0.30 23.74 2.61
N GLN A 67 -0.67 24.64 1.68
CA GLN A 67 0.21 25.70 1.18
C GLN A 67 0.67 26.62 2.33
N LYS A 68 -0.26 27.06 3.19
CA LYS A 68 0.05 27.91 4.36
C LYS A 68 1.00 27.22 5.34
N VAL A 69 0.79 25.94 5.63
CA VAL A 69 1.63 25.17 6.55
C VAL A 69 3.02 24.98 5.96
N ILE A 70 3.14 24.62 4.68
CA ILE A 70 4.44 24.47 4.02
C ILE A 70 5.21 25.81 4.05
N PHE A 71 4.56 26.92 3.75
CA PHE A 71 5.18 28.24 3.83
C PHE A 71 5.66 28.55 5.26
N ARG A 72 4.82 28.29 6.27
CA ARG A 72 5.18 28.52 7.68
C ARG A 72 6.35 27.67 8.15
N LEU A 73 6.47 26.44 7.66
CA LEU A 73 7.52 25.50 8.07
C LEU A 73 8.84 25.67 7.30
N THR A 74 8.78 26.10 6.04
CA THR A 74 9.94 26.12 5.14
C THR A 74 10.38 27.53 4.71
N GLY A 75 9.53 28.54 4.91
CA GLY A 75 9.71 29.89 4.41
C GLY A 75 9.53 30.03 2.89
N LYS A 76 9.15 28.96 2.18
CA LYS A 76 9.03 28.92 0.72
C LYS A 76 7.62 28.48 0.30
N ASN A 77 7.12 29.09 -0.76
CA ASN A 77 5.80 28.78 -1.30
C ASN A 77 5.83 27.46 -2.09
N LEU A 78 4.78 26.67 -1.95
CA LEU A 78 4.53 25.50 -2.79
C LEU A 78 4.08 25.98 -4.18
N ARG A 79 4.89 25.75 -5.22
CA ARG A 79 4.60 26.27 -6.56
C ARG A 79 4.94 25.25 -7.65
N PHE A 80 4.12 25.24 -8.70
CA PHE A 80 4.41 24.48 -9.91
C PHE A 80 5.26 25.30 -10.87
N LYS A 81 6.26 24.63 -11.47
CA LYS A 81 7.20 25.14 -12.47
C LYS A 81 6.48 25.79 -13.66
N ARG A 82 5.32 25.25 -14.05
CA ARG A 82 4.54 25.76 -15.17
C ARG A 82 3.84 27.09 -14.87
N PHE A 83 3.56 27.38 -13.60
CA PHE A 83 2.72 28.49 -13.17
C PHE A 83 3.51 29.70 -12.67
N SER A 84 4.70 29.49 -12.11
CA SER A 84 5.49 30.58 -11.51
C SER A 84 6.99 30.37 -11.71
N ARG A 85 7.74 31.49 -11.81
CA ARG A 85 9.21 31.51 -12.00
C ARG A 85 9.99 30.80 -10.89
N GLY A 86 9.40 30.65 -9.71
CA GLY A 86 10.01 29.97 -8.56
C GLY A 86 9.50 28.55 -8.30
N GLY A 87 8.69 27.98 -9.22
CA GLY A 87 8.12 26.65 -9.05
C GLY A 87 9.07 25.53 -9.44
N ASN A 88 9.08 24.46 -8.65
CA ASN A 88 9.85 23.24 -8.92
C ASN A 88 8.95 22.05 -9.28
N LEU A 89 7.70 22.04 -8.80
CA LEU A 89 6.78 20.95 -9.05
C LEU A 89 6.31 20.95 -10.50
N VAL A 90 6.37 19.80 -11.14
CA VAL A 90 5.99 19.61 -12.53
C VAL A 90 4.57 19.05 -12.59
N THR A 91 4.28 18.00 -11.81
CA THR A 91 2.98 17.35 -11.85
C THR A 91 2.45 16.96 -10.47
N MET A 92 1.13 16.86 -10.40
CA MET A 92 0.39 16.25 -9.30
C MET A 92 -0.25 14.93 -9.78
N GLY A 93 0.13 13.83 -9.15
CA GLY A 93 -0.42 12.49 -9.37
C GLY A 93 -1.69 12.25 -8.57
N VAL A 94 -2.76 11.76 -9.21
CA VAL A 94 -4.08 11.53 -8.61
C VAL A 94 -4.77 10.25 -9.12
N ASP A 95 -5.75 9.75 -8.36
CA ASP A 95 -6.55 8.56 -8.68
C ASP A 95 -7.90 8.85 -9.34
N MET A 96 -8.03 10.04 -9.96
CA MET A 96 -9.20 10.50 -10.73
C MET A 96 -10.41 10.94 -9.89
N GLU A 97 -10.21 11.28 -8.61
CA GLU A 97 -11.23 11.92 -7.77
C GLU A 97 -11.47 13.36 -8.24
N ALA A 98 -12.63 13.62 -8.84
CA ALA A 98 -12.89 14.89 -9.50
C ALA A 98 -12.93 16.06 -8.52
N ALA A 99 -13.54 15.86 -7.35
CA ALA A 99 -13.60 16.88 -6.30
C ALA A 99 -12.20 17.30 -5.84
N GLN A 100 -11.27 16.33 -5.73
CA GLN A 100 -9.89 16.56 -5.32
C GLN A 100 -9.11 17.36 -6.38
N VAL A 101 -9.25 16.99 -7.65
CA VAL A 101 -8.58 17.71 -8.75
C VAL A 101 -9.11 19.13 -8.87
N GLN A 102 -10.42 19.32 -8.82
CA GLN A 102 -11.03 20.65 -8.91
C GLN A 102 -10.66 21.52 -7.72
N GLY A 103 -10.69 20.97 -6.49
CA GLY A 103 -10.26 21.70 -5.29
C GLY A 103 -8.78 22.09 -5.34
N ALA A 104 -7.91 21.22 -5.87
CA ALA A 104 -6.51 21.57 -6.12
C ALA A 104 -6.38 22.73 -7.11
N CYS A 105 -7.12 22.66 -8.22
CA CYS A 105 -7.08 23.71 -9.24
C CYS A 105 -7.57 25.05 -8.67
N ASP A 106 -8.66 25.08 -7.90
CA ASP A 106 -9.13 26.29 -7.22
C ASP A 106 -8.08 26.89 -6.27
N SER A 107 -7.30 26.04 -5.60
CA SER A 107 -6.28 26.44 -4.63
C SER A 107 -4.99 26.96 -5.29
N PHE A 108 -4.59 26.36 -6.41
CA PHE A 108 -3.36 26.72 -7.12
C PHE A 108 -3.57 27.76 -8.22
N LEU A 109 -4.78 27.97 -8.71
CA LEU A 109 -5.07 28.98 -9.74
C LEU A 109 -4.57 30.39 -9.38
N PRO A 110 -4.72 30.89 -8.14
CA PRO A 110 -4.19 32.19 -7.75
C PRO A 110 -2.65 32.28 -7.74
N THR A 111 -1.95 31.14 -7.79
CA THR A 111 -0.49 31.09 -7.82
C THR A 111 0.08 31.23 -9.24
N ASN A 112 -0.78 31.22 -10.25
CA ASN A 112 -0.40 31.42 -11.65
C ASN A 112 0.07 32.87 -11.89
N GLU A 113 1.22 33.01 -12.53
CA GLU A 113 1.79 34.26 -13.00
C GLU A 113 1.58 34.33 -14.53
N PRO A 114 0.49 34.93 -15.06
CA PRO A 114 0.12 34.83 -16.48
C PRO A 114 1.20 35.34 -17.43
N GLU A 115 1.93 36.38 -17.03
CA GLU A 115 3.05 36.95 -17.79
C GLU A 115 4.21 35.97 -17.99
N TYR A 116 4.37 35.01 -17.08
CA TYR A 116 5.38 33.97 -17.16
C TYR A 116 4.86 32.69 -17.81
N SER A 117 3.69 32.22 -17.37
CA SER A 117 3.14 30.94 -17.79
C SER A 117 2.52 30.98 -19.19
N GLY A 118 2.03 32.16 -19.63
CA GLY A 118 1.20 32.33 -20.81
C GLY A 118 -0.21 31.74 -20.64
N ILE A 119 -0.59 31.37 -19.41
CA ILE A 119 -1.88 30.73 -19.10
C ILE A 119 -2.84 31.80 -18.61
N ILE A 120 -3.93 32.02 -19.36
CA ILE A 120 -4.95 33.07 -19.09
C ILE A 120 -6.27 32.45 -18.60
N THR A 121 -6.38 31.12 -18.57
CA THR A 121 -7.62 30.46 -18.15
C THR A 121 -7.95 30.80 -16.69
N THR A 122 -9.24 31.04 -16.45
CA THR A 122 -9.83 31.17 -15.12
C THR A 122 -10.57 29.91 -14.70
N GLU A 123 -10.72 28.94 -15.62
CA GLU A 123 -11.49 27.73 -15.39
C GLU A 123 -10.62 26.63 -14.76
N PRO A 124 -10.99 26.13 -13.57
CA PRO A 124 -10.21 25.12 -12.85
C PRO A 124 -10.01 23.82 -13.63
N ASP A 125 -11.01 23.39 -14.41
CA ASP A 125 -10.93 22.18 -15.22
C ASP A 125 -9.95 22.32 -16.40
N GLU A 126 -9.80 23.52 -16.97
CA GLU A 126 -8.77 23.79 -17.98
C GLU A 126 -7.39 23.94 -17.34
N PHE A 127 -7.34 24.51 -16.14
CA PHE A 127 -6.11 24.67 -15.38
C PHE A 127 -5.48 23.31 -15.02
N ALA A 128 -6.30 22.29 -14.75
CA ALA A 128 -5.86 20.92 -14.50
C ALA A 128 -4.97 20.34 -15.62
N LEU A 129 -5.20 20.74 -16.88
CA LEU A 129 -4.50 20.24 -18.07
C LEU A 129 -2.98 20.42 -18.02
N PHE A 130 -2.51 21.38 -17.22
CA PHE A 130 -1.12 21.83 -17.19
C PHE A 130 -0.26 21.14 -16.13
N PHE A 131 -0.85 20.39 -15.19
CA PHE A 131 -0.10 19.79 -14.09
C PHE A 131 -0.66 18.48 -13.54
N VAL A 132 -1.91 18.11 -13.86
CA VAL A 132 -2.52 16.88 -13.34
C VAL A 132 -2.11 15.67 -14.16
N ARG A 133 -1.64 14.61 -13.50
CA ARG A 133 -1.47 13.27 -14.08
C ARG A 133 -2.32 12.26 -13.32
N THR A 134 -3.15 11.53 -14.05
CA THR A 134 -3.95 10.47 -13.46
C THR A 134 -3.21 9.14 -13.52
N CYS A 135 -3.33 8.34 -12.46
CA CYS A 135 -2.73 7.03 -12.40
C CYS A 135 -3.30 6.08 -13.48
N ILE A 136 -2.44 5.64 -14.40
CA ILE A 136 -2.80 4.67 -15.43
C ILE A 136 -3.13 3.31 -14.82
N SER A 137 -2.42 2.90 -13.76
CA SER A 137 -2.71 1.64 -13.05
C SER A 137 -4.12 1.63 -12.50
N HIS A 138 -4.56 2.71 -11.85
CA HIS A 138 -5.94 2.82 -11.34
C HIS A 138 -6.96 2.80 -12.46
N CYS A 139 -6.70 3.55 -13.53
CA CYS A 139 -7.58 3.59 -14.71
C CYS A 139 -7.70 2.21 -15.40
N LYS A 140 -6.61 1.45 -15.51
CA LYS A 140 -6.62 0.10 -16.08
C LYS A 140 -7.25 -0.91 -15.11
N ARG A 141 -6.75 -1.03 -13.87
CA ARG A 141 -7.19 -2.03 -12.88
C ARG A 141 -8.62 -1.84 -12.40
N TYR A 142 -9.02 -0.61 -12.07
CA TYR A 142 -10.35 -0.35 -11.53
C TYR A 142 -11.36 0.10 -12.59
N GLY A 143 -10.90 0.55 -13.75
CA GLY A 143 -11.73 0.85 -14.91
C GLY A 143 -11.83 -0.34 -15.87
N VAL A 144 -10.81 -0.52 -16.71
CA VAL A 144 -10.85 -1.45 -17.85
C VAL A 144 -10.97 -2.91 -17.43
N HIS A 145 -10.22 -3.36 -16.41
CA HIS A 145 -10.26 -4.75 -15.94
C HIS A 145 -11.64 -5.17 -15.42
N LYS A 146 -12.45 -4.24 -14.88
CA LYS A 146 -13.84 -4.53 -14.49
C LYS A 146 -14.76 -4.78 -15.69
N LEU A 147 -14.35 -4.36 -16.89
CA LEU A 147 -15.08 -4.62 -18.13
C LEU A 147 -14.78 -5.99 -18.73
N LYS A 148 -13.71 -6.67 -18.28
CA LYS A 148 -13.29 -7.99 -18.79
C LYS A 148 -14.40 -9.05 -18.84
N PRO A 149 -15.31 -9.16 -17.86
CA PRO A 149 -16.42 -10.13 -17.92
C PRO A 149 -17.50 -9.79 -18.96
N PHE A 150 -17.49 -8.58 -19.52
CA PHE A 150 -18.56 -8.05 -20.37
C PHE A 150 -18.13 -7.82 -21.82
N VAL A 151 -16.88 -8.12 -22.16
CA VAL A 151 -16.31 -7.90 -23.49
C VAL A 151 -15.42 -9.08 -23.89
N ASP A 152 -15.33 -9.33 -25.18
CA ASP A 152 -14.43 -10.36 -25.71
C ASP A 152 -12.96 -9.97 -25.52
N ALA A 153 -12.07 -10.96 -25.58
CA ALA A 153 -10.63 -10.76 -25.38
C ALA A 153 -10.03 -9.74 -26.36
N ALA A 154 -10.48 -9.73 -27.62
CA ALA A 154 -10.02 -8.77 -28.61
C ALA A 154 -10.48 -7.33 -28.31
N VAL A 155 -11.73 -7.16 -27.85
CA VAL A 155 -12.27 -5.87 -27.42
C VAL A 155 -11.55 -5.39 -26.17
N PHE A 156 -11.29 -6.28 -25.21
CA PHE A 156 -10.52 -5.98 -24.00
C PHE A 156 -9.10 -5.49 -24.32
N ALA A 157 -8.39 -6.16 -25.24
CA ALA A 157 -7.04 -5.76 -25.65
C ALA A 157 -7.05 -4.33 -26.21
N ARG A 158 -7.98 -4.03 -27.12
CA ARG A 158 -8.13 -2.69 -27.69
C ARG A 158 -8.52 -1.64 -26.64
N LEU A 159 -9.37 -1.99 -25.66
CA LEU A 159 -9.69 -1.10 -24.55
C LEU A 159 -8.44 -0.77 -23.71
N MET A 160 -7.47 -1.67 -23.58
CA MET A 160 -6.24 -1.42 -22.81
C MET A 160 -5.26 -0.47 -23.52
N GLU A 161 -5.42 -0.25 -24.82
CA GLU A 161 -4.56 0.59 -25.66
C GLU A 161 -4.90 2.08 -25.60
N PHE A 162 -6.06 2.44 -25.05
CA PHE A 162 -6.55 3.82 -25.02
C PHE A 162 -5.56 4.88 -24.49
N PRO A 163 -4.68 4.60 -23.49
CA PRO A 163 -3.75 5.62 -22.98
C PRO A 163 -2.61 5.95 -23.96
N TYR A 164 -2.38 5.11 -24.97
CA TYR A 164 -1.25 5.23 -25.91
C TYR A 164 -1.61 5.88 -27.24
N MET A 165 -2.84 6.41 -27.35
CA MET A 165 -3.27 7.16 -28.52
C MET A 165 -2.40 8.41 -28.72
N LYS A 166 -2.04 8.72 -29.97
CA LYS A 166 -1.06 9.77 -30.30
C LYS A 166 -1.69 11.02 -30.87
N THR A 167 -2.89 10.92 -31.43
CA THR A 167 -3.56 12.02 -32.12
C THR A 167 -5.01 12.16 -31.66
N ASP A 168 -5.57 13.36 -31.84
CA ASP A 168 -6.98 13.62 -31.57
C ASP A 168 -7.88 12.81 -32.51
N THR A 169 -7.40 12.52 -33.73
CA THR A 169 -8.07 11.63 -34.68
C THR A 169 -8.16 10.21 -34.13
N ASP A 170 -7.11 9.69 -33.48
CA ASP A 170 -7.16 8.37 -32.85
C ASP A 170 -8.21 8.31 -31.74
N VAL A 171 -8.30 9.36 -30.91
CA VAL A 171 -9.28 9.47 -29.82
C VAL A 171 -10.71 9.53 -30.38
N ALA A 172 -10.93 10.29 -31.46
CA ALA A 172 -12.21 10.36 -32.14
C ALA A 172 -12.60 9.00 -32.75
N ASN A 173 -11.66 8.34 -33.44
CA ASN A 173 -11.86 7.00 -34.00
C ASN A 173 -12.15 5.96 -32.93
N PHE A 174 -11.46 6.05 -31.79
CA PHE A 174 -11.68 5.18 -30.64
C PHE A 174 -13.05 5.43 -30.00
N THR A 175 -13.48 6.69 -29.91
CA THR A 175 -14.82 7.05 -29.44
C THR A 175 -15.90 6.51 -30.36
N ALA A 176 -15.75 6.69 -31.68
CA ALA A 176 -16.69 6.15 -32.67
C ALA A 176 -16.75 4.61 -32.60
N TRP A 177 -15.60 3.96 -32.47
CA TRP A 177 -15.53 2.51 -32.27
C TRP A 177 -16.23 2.09 -30.98
N ILE A 178 -15.99 2.78 -29.86
CA ILE A 178 -16.68 2.50 -28.60
C ILE A 178 -18.18 2.59 -28.82
N THR A 179 -18.69 3.64 -29.49
CA THR A 179 -20.11 3.87 -29.83
C THR A 179 -20.68 2.86 -30.84
N SER A 180 -19.85 2.06 -31.52
CA SER A 180 -20.30 0.96 -32.38
C SER A 180 -20.50 -0.39 -31.65
N LEU A 181 -19.86 -0.61 -30.50
CA LEU A 181 -19.92 -1.88 -29.74
C LEU A 181 -21.30 -2.25 -29.15
N ASN A 182 -22.24 -1.31 -29.14
CA ASN A 182 -23.57 -1.32 -28.53
C ASN A 182 -23.64 -1.94 -27.11
N ASN A 183 -22.54 -1.85 -26.34
CA ASN A 183 -22.43 -2.44 -25.02
C ASN A 183 -22.73 -1.38 -23.94
N LYS A 184 -23.87 -1.53 -23.27
CA LYS A 184 -24.35 -0.57 -22.24
C LYS A 184 -23.36 -0.34 -21.10
N LYS A 185 -22.47 -1.29 -20.79
CA LYS A 185 -21.44 -1.13 -19.75
C LYS A 185 -20.21 -0.34 -20.22
N VAL A 186 -20.00 -0.24 -21.53
CA VAL A 186 -18.87 0.47 -22.15
C VAL A 186 -19.30 1.85 -22.68
N GLN A 187 -20.43 1.92 -23.37
CA GLN A 187 -20.98 3.12 -24.03
C GLN A 187 -21.96 3.94 -23.18
N GLY A 188 -22.75 3.23 -22.36
CA GLY A 188 -23.91 3.80 -21.70
C GLY A 188 -25.23 3.68 -22.45
N SER A 189 -26.32 3.77 -21.69
CA SER A 189 -27.71 3.80 -22.17
C SER A 189 -28.21 5.24 -22.15
N SER A 190 -28.82 5.71 -23.24
CA SER A 190 -29.47 7.03 -23.32
C SER A 190 -30.67 7.21 -22.39
N ASN A 191 -31.15 6.14 -21.73
CA ASN A 191 -32.30 6.20 -20.84
C ASN A 191 -31.86 6.15 -19.37
N TYR A 192 -32.03 7.28 -18.68
CA TYR A 192 -32.00 7.40 -17.22
C TYR A 192 -33.04 6.46 -16.61
N ALA A 193 -32.59 5.36 -16.02
CA ALA A 193 -33.37 4.62 -15.04
C ALA A 193 -32.50 4.46 -13.78
N PHE A 194 -32.81 5.29 -12.80
CA PHE A 194 -32.32 5.18 -11.43
C PHE A 194 -32.78 3.83 -10.87
N VAL A 195 -31.92 2.81 -10.95
CA VAL A 195 -32.13 1.53 -10.29
C VAL A 195 -31.21 1.49 -9.08
N MET A 196 -31.74 1.92 -7.94
CA MET A 196 -31.20 1.63 -6.62
C MET A 196 -31.21 0.12 -6.41
N PHE A 197 -30.09 -0.55 -6.66
CA PHE A 197 -29.80 -1.83 -6.03
C PHE A 197 -28.41 -1.81 -5.42
N ASN A 198 -28.41 -2.18 -4.14
CA ASN A 198 -27.31 -2.17 -3.21
C ASN A 198 -26.14 -3.04 -3.70
N THR A 199 -24.93 -2.65 -3.31
CA THR A 199 -23.67 -3.44 -3.37
C THR A 199 -22.91 -3.40 -4.70
N TYR A 200 -21.89 -2.53 -4.77
CA TYR A 200 -20.89 -2.31 -5.84
C TYR A 200 -21.43 -1.78 -7.19
N SER A 201 -21.49 -0.44 -7.29
CA SER A 201 -21.69 0.26 -8.56
C SER A 201 -20.48 0.07 -9.48
N ILE A 202 -20.62 -0.76 -10.52
CA ILE A 202 -19.79 -0.64 -11.73
C ILE A 202 -20.33 0.60 -12.46
N PRO A 203 -19.51 1.61 -12.80
CA PRO A 203 -20.01 2.75 -13.55
C PRO A 203 -20.62 2.25 -14.86
N ILE A 204 -21.94 2.34 -14.95
CA ILE A 204 -22.65 2.47 -16.21
C ILE A 204 -21.99 3.71 -16.87
N ASP A 205 -21.44 3.57 -18.08
CA ASP A 205 -20.80 4.63 -18.86
C ASP A 205 -19.28 4.88 -18.63
N TRP A 206 -18.41 3.84 -18.65
CA TRP A 206 -16.94 4.00 -18.49
C TRP A 206 -16.33 5.07 -19.41
N TRP A 207 -16.65 5.09 -20.71
CA TRP A 207 -16.07 6.03 -21.66
C TRP A 207 -16.65 7.45 -21.50
N LYS A 208 -17.96 7.56 -21.25
CA LYS A 208 -18.62 8.85 -21.00
C LYS A 208 -18.06 9.53 -19.76
N HIS A 209 -17.77 8.77 -18.70
CA HIS A 209 -17.06 9.32 -17.52
C HIS A 209 -15.71 9.92 -17.90
N LYS A 210 -14.98 9.33 -18.86
CA LYS A 210 -13.69 9.89 -19.32
C LYS A 210 -13.88 11.19 -20.11
N LEU A 211 -15.03 11.35 -20.76
CA LEU A 211 -15.42 12.55 -21.48
C LEU A 211 -16.11 13.61 -20.61
N GLN A 212 -16.60 13.24 -19.42
CA GLN A 212 -17.37 14.11 -18.55
C GLN A 212 -16.57 15.33 -18.08
N TYR A 213 -15.29 15.12 -17.77
CA TYR A 213 -14.39 16.18 -17.33
C TYR A 213 -13.32 16.44 -18.39
N PRO A 214 -13.13 17.69 -18.82
CA PRO A 214 -12.17 18.04 -19.87
C PRO A 214 -10.74 17.58 -19.60
N TRP A 215 -10.36 17.44 -18.33
CA TRP A 215 -9.01 17.10 -17.91
C TRP A 215 -8.68 15.61 -17.82
N ILE A 216 -9.67 14.71 -17.76
CA ILE A 216 -9.41 13.28 -17.52
C ILE A 216 -8.65 12.61 -18.67
N LEU A 217 -9.05 12.86 -19.92
CA LEU A 217 -8.31 12.32 -21.06
C LEU A 217 -6.91 12.95 -21.20
N PRO A 218 -6.76 14.29 -21.14
CA PRO A 218 -5.45 14.96 -21.07
C PRO A 218 -4.52 14.51 -19.95
N SER A 219 -5.04 14.10 -18.79
CA SER A 219 -4.21 13.62 -17.68
C SER A 219 -3.69 12.19 -17.88
N LEU A 220 -4.29 11.45 -18.82
CA LEU A 220 -3.95 10.06 -19.16
C LEU A 220 -3.15 9.95 -20.47
N ILE A 221 -3.48 10.78 -21.47
CA ILE A 221 -2.96 10.70 -22.83
C ILE A 221 -2.02 11.88 -23.10
N LYS A 222 -0.76 11.56 -23.43
CA LYS A 222 0.30 12.57 -23.66
C LYS A 222 -0.07 13.60 -24.71
N SER A 223 -0.67 13.17 -25.83
CA SER A 223 -1.00 14.06 -26.96
C SER A 223 -2.05 15.11 -26.64
N ARG A 224 -2.84 14.88 -25.59
CA ARG A 224 -3.93 15.75 -25.15
C ARG A 224 -3.53 16.63 -23.96
N SER A 225 -2.39 16.35 -23.32
CA SER A 225 -1.92 17.08 -22.15
C SER A 225 -1.31 18.42 -22.54
N HIS A 226 -1.46 19.43 -21.69
CA HIS A 226 -0.73 20.69 -21.82
C HIS A 226 0.54 20.73 -20.95
N ILE A 227 0.88 19.62 -20.29
CA ILE A 227 2.19 19.43 -19.67
C ILE A 227 3.24 19.35 -20.79
N HIS A 228 4.35 20.08 -20.63
CA HIS A 228 5.44 20.04 -21.60
C HIS A 228 5.93 18.61 -21.85
N ALA A 229 6.19 18.24 -23.11
CA ALA A 229 6.51 16.85 -23.46
C ALA A 229 7.71 16.28 -22.69
N ALA A 230 8.77 17.08 -22.50
CA ALA A 230 9.94 16.69 -21.71
C ALA A 230 9.60 16.48 -20.22
N ASP A 231 8.72 17.33 -19.68
CA ASP A 231 8.23 17.25 -18.31
C ASP A 231 7.28 16.05 -18.12
N TRP A 232 6.49 15.70 -19.12
CA TRP A 232 5.67 14.50 -19.13
C TRP A 232 6.50 13.21 -19.12
N ASP A 233 7.59 13.17 -19.90
CA ASP A 233 8.42 11.97 -20.05
C ASP A 233 9.23 11.64 -18.79
N ILE A 234 9.58 12.65 -17.98
CA ILE A 234 10.28 12.45 -16.71
C ILE A 234 9.35 12.21 -15.52
N THR A 235 8.02 12.28 -15.71
CA THR A 235 7.05 12.12 -14.63
C THR A 235 6.29 10.81 -14.75
N GLU A 236 6.30 10.03 -13.67
CA GLU A 236 5.66 8.73 -13.64
C GLU A 236 4.14 8.85 -13.77
N SER A 237 3.54 7.92 -14.52
CA SER A 237 2.10 7.84 -14.74
C SER A 237 1.38 6.92 -13.77
N SER A 238 1.97 6.66 -12.60
CA SER A 238 1.45 5.72 -11.62
C SER A 238 1.55 6.25 -10.19
N THR A 239 0.46 6.09 -9.44
CA THR A 239 0.38 6.30 -7.99
C THR A 239 0.68 5.02 -7.21
N ASN A 240 1.26 3.98 -7.84
CA ASN A 240 1.70 2.77 -7.13
C ASN A 240 2.68 3.10 -5.98
N LEU A 241 3.45 4.19 -6.10
CA LEU A 241 4.29 4.70 -5.03
C LEU A 241 3.46 5.00 -3.77
N ASN A 242 2.31 5.64 -3.95
CA ASN A 242 1.34 5.94 -2.89
C ASN A 242 0.72 4.65 -2.30
N GLU A 243 0.25 3.73 -3.16
CA GLU A 243 -0.27 2.41 -2.70
C GLU A 243 0.76 1.67 -1.82
N GLY A 244 2.02 1.66 -2.26
CA GLY A 244 3.12 1.05 -1.51
C GLY A 244 3.38 1.75 -0.18
N GLN A 245 3.26 3.08 -0.15
CA GLN A 245 3.42 3.87 1.05
C GLN A 245 2.29 3.65 2.06
N HIS A 246 1.05 3.49 1.60
CA HIS A 246 -0.08 3.10 2.44
C HIS A 246 0.16 1.76 3.10
N HIS A 247 0.60 0.78 2.30
CA HIS A 247 0.90 -0.55 2.84
C HIS A 247 2.02 -0.50 3.88
N TRP A 248 3.10 0.21 3.59
CA TRP A 248 4.24 0.37 4.49
C TRP A 248 3.84 1.06 5.80
N THR A 249 3.03 2.11 5.70
CA THR A 249 2.52 2.84 6.85
C THR A 249 1.63 1.95 7.71
N ASN A 250 0.68 1.25 7.09
CA ASN A 250 -0.23 0.33 7.76
C ASN A 250 0.52 -0.80 8.47
N GLN A 251 1.60 -1.33 7.88
CA GLN A 251 2.45 -2.33 8.54
C GLN A 251 3.12 -1.77 9.82
N ARG A 252 3.51 -0.49 9.83
CA ARG A 252 4.26 0.12 10.95
C ARG A 252 3.37 0.73 12.03
N THR A 253 2.17 1.20 11.70
CA THR A 253 1.27 1.84 12.67
C THR A 253 0.02 1.02 13.01
N GLY A 254 -0.33 0.02 12.20
CA GLY A 254 -1.61 -0.69 12.29
C GLY A 254 -2.74 0.01 11.52
N VAL A 255 -3.92 -0.64 11.53
CA VAL A 255 -5.17 -0.21 10.86
C VAL A 255 -6.32 -0.20 11.87
N LYS A 256 -7.44 0.48 11.55
CA LYS A 256 -8.62 0.63 12.44
C LYS A 256 -8.26 1.18 13.83
N LEU A 257 -7.46 2.24 13.86
CA LEU A 257 -7.11 2.95 15.08
C LEU A 257 -8.24 3.90 15.47
N SER A 258 -8.54 4.02 16.76
CA SER A 258 -9.51 5.00 17.26
C SER A 258 -9.11 6.41 16.81
N PRO A 259 -10.01 7.18 16.18
CA PRO A 259 -9.74 8.58 15.84
C PRO A 259 -9.70 9.47 17.08
N TYR A 260 -10.38 9.06 18.16
CA TYR A 260 -10.64 9.89 19.33
C TYR A 260 -9.44 10.03 20.27
N GLU A 261 -8.37 9.29 20.01
CA GLU A 261 -7.15 9.40 20.79
C GLU A 261 -5.98 9.49 19.83
N ALA A 262 -5.16 10.50 20.09
CA ALA A 262 -3.75 10.63 19.80
C ALA A 262 -3.00 9.41 19.20
N ALA A 263 -3.34 8.15 19.45
CA ALA A 263 -2.74 6.96 18.84
C ALA A 263 -2.59 7.00 17.31
N CYS A 264 -3.62 7.29 16.51
CA CYS A 264 -3.47 7.32 15.03
C CYS A 264 -2.53 8.45 14.60
N MET A 265 -2.83 9.69 15.00
CA MET A 265 -2.06 10.88 14.64
C MET A 265 -0.64 10.87 15.22
N LEU A 266 -0.46 10.44 16.48
CA LEU A 266 0.84 10.35 17.16
C LEU A 266 1.68 9.19 16.63
N SER A 267 1.08 8.04 16.30
CA SER A 267 1.85 6.94 15.70
C SER A 267 2.33 7.32 14.31
N ALA A 268 1.48 7.94 13.50
CA ALA A 268 1.86 8.53 12.22
C ALA A 268 2.95 9.60 12.39
N ARG A 269 2.77 10.53 13.34
CA ARG A 269 3.76 11.57 13.65
C ARG A 269 5.10 10.98 14.10
N LYS A 270 5.09 9.94 14.94
CA LYS A 270 6.30 9.23 15.40
C LYS A 270 7.01 8.58 14.21
N LEU A 271 6.25 7.96 13.31
CA LEU A 271 6.77 7.36 12.08
C LEU A 271 7.37 8.42 11.15
N ASP A 272 6.73 9.58 11.00
CA ASP A 272 7.25 10.68 10.18
C ASP A 272 8.56 11.22 10.76
N PHE A 273 8.66 11.38 12.09
CA PHE A 273 9.92 11.79 12.74
C PHE A 273 11.03 10.75 12.61
N GLN A 274 10.69 9.46 12.70
CA GLN A 274 11.63 8.37 12.46
C GLN A 274 12.13 8.40 11.01
N THR A 275 11.21 8.54 10.05
CA THR A 275 11.55 8.65 8.63
C THR A 275 12.43 9.87 8.36
N ALA A 276 12.12 11.02 8.95
CA ALA A 276 12.95 12.21 8.84
C ALA A 276 14.38 11.99 9.35
N ARG A 277 14.53 11.24 10.45
CA ARG A 277 15.85 10.88 10.99
C ARG A 277 16.57 9.88 10.08
N GLU A 278 15.89 8.82 9.67
CA GLU A 278 16.44 7.82 8.73
C GLU A 278 16.98 8.49 7.45
N VAL A 279 16.22 9.44 6.87
CA VAL A 279 16.63 10.17 5.67
C VAL A 279 17.86 11.05 5.94
N LYS A 280 17.91 11.75 7.07
CA LYS A 280 19.09 12.55 7.44
C LYS A 280 20.33 11.67 7.63
N ASP A 281 20.20 10.62 8.42
CA ASP A 281 21.30 9.69 8.72
C ASP A 281 21.81 9.04 7.42
N THR A 282 20.90 8.69 6.49
CA THR A 282 21.25 8.15 5.18
C THR A 282 22.07 9.15 4.35
N LEU A 283 21.66 10.42 4.32
CA LEU A 283 22.36 11.45 3.54
C LEU A 283 23.72 11.81 4.17
N GLU A 284 23.83 11.76 5.50
CA GLU A 284 25.08 12.06 6.23
C GLU A 284 26.09 10.91 6.14
N THR A 285 25.62 9.66 6.22
CA THR A 285 26.50 8.47 6.26
C THR A 285 26.72 7.83 4.89
N GLY A 286 25.84 8.10 3.92
CA GLY A 286 25.80 7.39 2.62
C GLY A 286 25.30 5.95 2.71
N ILE A 287 24.84 5.49 3.88
CA ILE A 287 24.36 4.13 4.10
C ILE A 287 22.83 4.13 4.05
N LEU A 288 22.27 3.47 3.03
CA LEU A 288 20.82 3.25 2.94
C LEU A 288 20.34 2.33 4.07
N ASP A 289 19.15 2.60 4.60
CA ASP A 289 18.55 1.75 5.61
C ASP A 289 18.30 0.34 5.07
N ASN A 290 18.69 -0.67 5.84
CA ASN A 290 18.55 -2.06 5.42
C ASN A 290 17.10 -2.50 5.61
N ASN A 291 16.37 -2.62 4.49
CA ASN A 291 14.97 -3.06 4.46
C ASN A 291 14.75 -4.40 5.19
N SER A 292 15.76 -5.28 5.21
CA SER A 292 15.70 -6.56 5.92
C SER A 292 15.89 -6.44 7.43
N ASN A 293 16.41 -5.32 7.95
CA ASN A 293 16.74 -5.11 9.36
C ASN A 293 15.85 -4.05 10.05
N ASN A 294 14.63 -3.83 9.55
CA ASN A 294 13.68 -2.94 10.22
C ASN A 294 13.17 -3.56 11.55
N ILE A 295 12.57 -2.73 12.42
CA ILE A 295 12.07 -3.15 13.74
C ILE A 295 11.07 -4.32 13.63
N LEU A 296 10.19 -4.31 12.63
CA LEU A 296 9.19 -5.36 12.41
C LEU A 296 9.85 -6.69 12.06
N HIS A 297 10.84 -6.72 11.16
CA HIS A 297 11.62 -7.91 10.85
C HIS A 297 12.44 -8.38 12.05
N ARG A 298 12.97 -7.46 12.87
CA ARG A 298 13.66 -7.84 14.11
C ARG A 298 12.71 -8.44 15.14
N MET A 299 11.52 -7.86 15.32
CA MET A 299 10.49 -8.38 16.21
C MET A 299 9.94 -9.71 15.71
N GLY A 300 9.61 -9.82 14.42
CA GLY A 300 9.19 -11.06 13.77
C GLY A 300 10.24 -12.15 13.91
N ARG A 301 11.53 -11.85 13.64
CA ARG A 301 12.63 -12.80 13.87
C ARG A 301 12.82 -13.15 15.34
N LYS A 302 12.55 -12.22 16.28
CA LYS A 302 12.58 -12.51 17.72
C LYS A 302 11.45 -13.45 18.14
N VAL A 303 10.23 -13.20 17.66
CA VAL A 303 9.07 -14.08 17.88
C VAL A 303 9.30 -15.45 17.27
N GLN A 304 9.78 -15.52 16.02
CA GLN A 304 10.13 -16.76 15.35
C GLN A 304 11.19 -17.54 16.13
N ARG A 305 12.24 -16.88 16.61
CA ARG A 305 13.28 -17.51 17.45
C ARG A 305 12.72 -18.04 18.76
N SER A 306 11.84 -17.28 19.41
CA SER A 306 11.17 -17.71 20.65
C SER A 306 10.27 -18.92 20.40
N ALA A 307 9.45 -18.90 19.35
CA ALA A 307 8.59 -20.00 18.96
C ALA A 307 9.39 -21.26 18.61
N ASN A 308 10.49 -21.12 17.86
CA ASN A 308 11.38 -22.22 17.52
C ASN A 308 12.08 -22.79 18.76
N ALA A 309 12.51 -21.94 19.70
CA ALA A 309 13.08 -22.39 20.97
C ALA A 309 12.07 -23.17 21.81
N ALA A 310 10.83 -22.66 21.92
CA ALA A 310 9.74 -23.36 22.60
C ALA A 310 9.36 -24.68 21.92
N ALA A 311 9.36 -24.73 20.58
CA ALA A 311 9.13 -25.96 19.83
C ALA A 311 10.24 -26.99 20.09
N LYS A 312 11.52 -26.58 20.02
CA LYS A 312 12.65 -27.45 20.34
C LYS A 312 12.63 -27.94 21.79
N SER A 313 12.26 -27.08 22.74
CA SER A 313 12.13 -27.47 24.15
C SER A 313 11.02 -28.49 24.37
N ARG A 314 9.89 -28.36 23.67
CA ARG A 314 8.81 -29.35 23.73
C ARG A 314 9.23 -30.69 23.12
N GLU A 315 9.96 -30.65 22.01
CA GLU A 315 10.48 -31.85 21.37
C GLU A 315 11.51 -32.57 22.26
N ALA A 316 12.43 -31.82 22.86
CA ALA A 316 13.40 -32.36 23.82
C ALA A 316 12.72 -32.94 25.06
N GLY A 317 11.65 -32.30 25.55
CA GLY A 317 10.84 -32.82 26.65
C GLY A 317 10.18 -34.16 26.31
N LYS A 318 9.60 -34.29 25.11
CA LYS A 318 9.02 -35.57 24.64
C LYS A 318 10.07 -36.67 24.54
N GLN A 319 11.23 -36.35 23.96
CA GLN A 319 12.34 -37.30 23.85
C GLN A 319 12.82 -37.74 25.24
N LEU A 320 12.87 -36.83 26.21
CA LEU A 320 13.25 -37.17 27.59
C LEU A 320 12.23 -38.13 28.21
N THR A 321 10.92 -37.83 28.11
CA THR A 321 9.87 -38.72 28.61
C THR A 321 9.91 -40.10 27.96
N GLU A 322 10.10 -40.16 26.64
CA GLU A 322 10.23 -41.42 25.91
C GLU A 322 11.46 -42.22 26.35
N THR A 323 12.60 -41.55 26.61
CA THR A 323 13.79 -42.20 27.16
C THR A 323 13.58 -42.69 28.59
N GLU A 324 12.85 -41.95 29.43
CA GLU A 324 12.51 -42.36 30.79
C GLU A 324 11.59 -43.58 30.81
N GLU A 325 10.59 -43.62 29.91
CA GLU A 325 9.69 -44.77 29.75
C GLU A 325 10.43 -46.02 29.25
N LEU A 326 11.31 -45.87 28.25
CA LEU A 326 12.14 -46.97 27.75
C LEU A 326 13.12 -47.48 28.82
N GLN A 327 13.69 -46.58 29.63
CA GLN A 327 14.57 -46.94 30.73
C GLN A 327 13.82 -47.70 31.83
N ALA A 328 12.59 -47.27 32.17
CA ALA A 328 11.74 -47.96 33.13
C ALA A 328 11.37 -49.38 32.65
N GLN A 329 10.99 -49.52 31.37
CA GLN A 329 10.71 -50.83 30.76
C GLN A 329 11.96 -51.74 30.75
N TYR A 330 13.14 -51.17 30.48
CA TYR A 330 14.40 -51.90 30.53
C TYR A 330 14.71 -52.41 31.94
N ASP A 331 14.54 -51.57 32.95
CA ASP A 331 14.81 -51.93 34.35
C ASP A 331 13.79 -52.96 34.87
N GLU A 332 12.52 -52.88 34.48
CA GLU A 332 11.51 -53.88 34.77
C GLU A 332 11.85 -55.23 34.11
N ALA A 333 12.20 -55.24 32.82
CA ALA A 333 12.62 -56.45 32.12
C ALA A 333 13.87 -57.09 32.76
N LYS A 334 14.82 -56.26 33.21
CA LYS A 334 16.03 -56.71 33.92
C LYS A 334 15.70 -57.32 35.28
N ALA A 335 14.73 -56.76 36.02
CA ALA A 335 14.25 -57.31 37.28
C ALA A 335 13.52 -58.65 37.08
N ALA A 336 12.64 -58.73 36.07
CA ALA A 336 11.95 -59.97 35.69
C ALA A 336 12.93 -61.08 35.29
N LYS A 337 13.99 -60.74 34.53
CA LYS A 337 15.05 -61.70 34.17
C LYS A 337 15.78 -62.22 35.40
N LYS A 338 16.17 -61.35 36.35
CA LYS A 338 16.79 -61.77 37.62
C LYS A 338 15.88 -62.72 38.42
N LEU A 339 14.58 -62.43 38.48
CA LEU A 339 13.62 -63.29 39.17
C LEU A 339 13.50 -64.66 38.49
N SER A 340 13.44 -64.69 37.16
CA SER A 340 13.42 -65.91 36.36
C SER A 340 14.70 -66.74 36.56
N ASP A 341 15.87 -66.12 36.51
CA ASP A 341 17.17 -66.76 36.77
C ASP A 341 17.22 -67.36 38.19
N GLN A 342 16.63 -66.67 39.17
CA GLN A 342 16.54 -67.17 40.55
C GLN A 342 15.59 -68.37 40.67
N LEU A 343 14.43 -68.34 40.02
CA LEU A 343 13.49 -69.46 39.98
C LEU A 343 14.11 -70.69 39.29
N VAL A 344 14.90 -70.50 38.24
CA VAL A 344 15.65 -71.59 37.58
C VAL A 344 16.68 -72.19 38.54
N LYS A 345 17.42 -71.37 39.29
CA LYS A 345 18.35 -71.86 40.33
C LYS A 345 17.62 -72.64 41.42
N ASP A 346 16.50 -72.12 41.94
CA ASP A 346 15.74 -72.78 42.99
C ASP A 346 15.12 -74.12 42.51
N ALA A 347 14.69 -74.19 41.25
CA ALA A 347 14.23 -75.43 40.62
C ALA A 347 15.35 -76.46 40.44
N GLN A 348 16.60 -76.03 40.22
CA GLN A 348 17.77 -76.91 40.16
C GLN A 348 18.24 -77.43 41.52
N VAL A 349 17.88 -76.77 42.63
CA VAL A 349 18.22 -77.20 44.00
C VAL A 349 17.22 -78.24 44.55
N LYS A 350 15.95 -78.21 44.13
CA LYS A 350 14.90 -79.14 44.61
C LYS A 350 15.06 -80.65 44.29
N PRO A 351 15.88 -81.13 43.33
CA PRO A 351 16.09 -82.57 43.13
C PRO A 351 17.06 -83.22 44.14
N SER A 352 17.84 -82.44 44.92
CA SER A 352 18.87 -83.00 45.81
C SER A 352 18.36 -83.38 47.21
N ALA A 353 17.23 -82.84 47.66
CA ALA A 353 16.64 -83.17 48.98
C ALA A 353 15.69 -84.38 48.96
N ALA A 354 15.29 -84.87 47.79
CA ALA A 354 14.31 -85.96 47.65
C ALA A 354 14.92 -87.32 47.25
N LYS A 355 16.26 -87.45 47.23
CA LYS A 355 16.93 -88.72 46.90
C LYS A 355 18.01 -89.09 47.93
N GLY A 356 17.60 -89.90 48.90
CA GLY A 356 18.44 -90.95 49.47
C GLY A 356 18.87 -90.73 50.93
N THR A 357 18.90 -91.72 51.80
CA THR A 357 18.51 -93.13 51.66
C THR A 357 18.36 -93.72 53.06
N THR A 358 17.19 -94.27 53.33
CA THR A 358 16.94 -95.24 54.39
C THR A 358 17.74 -96.52 54.07
N ARG A 359 18.73 -96.92 54.88
CA ARG A 359 19.18 -98.32 54.90
C ARG A 359 19.80 -98.78 56.24
N ARG A 360 18.89 -99.23 57.09
CA ARG A 360 18.86 -100.41 57.99
C ARG A 360 20.12 -101.28 58.24
N LYS A 361 20.14 -101.74 59.51
CA LYS A 361 20.82 -102.88 60.19
C LYS A 361 22.15 -102.48 60.85
N ARG A 362 22.41 -102.82 62.12
CA ARG A 362 21.95 -103.94 62.94
C ARG A 362 22.03 -103.58 64.42
#